data_AF-A0A956CIM5-F1
#
_entry.id   AF-A0A956CIM5-F1
#
_cell.length_a   1.000
_cell.length_b   1.000
_cell.length_c   1.000
_cell.angle_alpha   90.00
_cell.angle_beta   90.00
_cell.angle_gamma   90.00
#
_symmetry.space_group_name_H-M   'P 1'
#
loop_
_entity.id
_entity.type
_entity.pdbx_description
1 polymer ?
#
loop_
_entity_poly.entity_id
_entity_poly.type
_entity_poly.pdbx_seq_one_letter_code
_entity_poly.pdbx_strand_id
1 'polypeptide(L)'
;MSDAGGPDSGQQRAAEEAFQDASADARGGELPEVDFTTFVLSLTHNVRVHLGDAPSPGETTTSQSLPLARQTIDLLALLQEKTRGNLSGDEERILESALFDVRMRFVEVAKSK
;
A
#
# COMPACT_ATOMS: atom_id res chain seq x y z
N MET A 1 -28.39 30.32 10.32
CA MET A 1 -27.89 29.96 8.98
C MET A 1 -26.64 30.77 8.76
N SER A 2 -25.46 30.27 9.15
CA SER A 2 -24.63 29.29 8.41
C SER A 2 -23.60 30.03 7.58
N ASP A 3 -22.43 30.30 8.18
CA ASP A 3 -21.20 30.53 7.42
C ASP A 3 -20.14 29.60 8.02
N ALA A 4 -19.87 28.51 7.33
CA ALA A 4 -18.86 27.54 7.70
C ALA A 4 -17.57 27.95 7.00
N GLY A 5 -16.73 28.71 7.72
CA GLY A 5 -15.39 29.09 7.26
C GLY A 5 -14.56 27.86 6.93
N GLY A 6 -14.20 27.71 5.65
CA GLY A 6 -13.18 26.76 5.23
C GLY A 6 -11.80 27.16 5.77
N PRO A 7 -10.83 26.23 5.79
CA PRO A 7 -9.49 26.51 6.28
C PRO A 7 -8.86 27.68 5.50
N ASP A 8 -8.22 28.59 6.24
CA ASP A 8 -7.54 29.78 5.74
C ASP A 8 -6.41 29.39 4.77
N SER A 9 -6.34 30.02 3.60
CA SER A 9 -5.36 29.71 2.55
C SER A 9 -3.91 29.89 3.00
N GLY A 10 -3.68 30.70 4.04
CA GLY A 10 -2.38 30.84 4.69
C GLY A 10 -1.96 29.61 5.50
N GLN A 11 -2.90 28.91 6.15
CA GLN A 11 -2.61 27.67 6.88
C GLN A 11 -2.28 26.51 5.92
N GLN A 12 -2.92 26.47 4.74
CA GLN A 12 -2.67 25.44 3.73
C GLN A 12 -1.24 25.52 3.19
N ARG A 13 -0.76 26.74 2.89
CA ARG A 13 0.61 26.97 2.40
C ARG A 13 1.68 26.66 3.44
N ALA A 14 1.46 27.07 4.69
CA ALA A 14 2.39 26.77 5.78
C ALA A 14 2.52 25.26 6.04
N ALA A 15 1.41 24.51 5.95
CA ALA A 15 1.43 23.05 6.08
C ALA A 15 2.16 22.37 4.91
N GLU A 16 2.00 22.89 3.69
CA GLU A 16 2.65 22.38 2.48
C GLU A 16 4.18 22.64 2.51
N GLU A 17 4.59 23.83 2.94
CA GLU A 17 6.00 24.19 3.14
C GLU A 17 6.66 23.32 4.23
N ALA A 18 5.99 23.11 5.37
CA ALA A 18 6.49 22.27 6.45
C ALA A 18 6.65 20.79 6.04
N PHE A 19 5.72 20.26 5.23
CA PHE A 19 5.84 18.90 4.69
C PHE A 19 6.98 18.77 3.68
N GLN A 20 7.19 19.79 2.83
CA GLN A 20 8.30 19.80 1.86
C GLN A 20 9.66 19.84 2.54
N ASP A 21 9.83 20.64 3.59
CA ASP A 21 11.06 20.74 4.38
C ASP A 21 11.37 19.40 5.08
N ALA A 22 10.38 18.83 5.78
CA ALA A 22 10.51 17.51 6.43
C ALA A 22 10.79 16.38 5.42
N SER A 23 10.21 16.47 4.21
CA SER A 23 10.45 15.48 3.14
C SER A 23 11.84 15.63 2.51
N ALA A 24 12.39 16.85 2.45
CA ALA A 24 13.73 17.10 1.94
C ALA A 24 14.79 16.51 2.87
N ASP A 25 14.62 16.67 4.19
CA ASP A 25 15.48 16.04 5.20
C ASP A 25 15.39 14.51 5.20
N ALA A 26 14.21 13.94 4.92
CA ALA A 26 14.00 12.49 4.82
C ALA A 26 14.57 11.87 3.53
N ARG A 27 14.85 12.67 2.49
CA ARG A 27 15.47 12.23 1.23
C ARG A 27 16.99 12.07 1.31
N GLY A 28 17.59 12.25 2.50
CA GLY A 28 19.03 12.03 2.75
C GLY A 28 19.55 10.60 2.54
N GLY A 29 18.66 9.65 2.21
CA GLY A 29 19.01 8.34 1.66
C GLY A 29 18.19 8.10 0.39
N GLU A 30 18.85 7.66 -0.69
CA GLU A 30 18.26 7.34 -1.99
C GLU A 30 17.25 6.17 -1.87
N LEU A 31 16.05 6.45 -1.36
CA LEU A 31 14.93 5.52 -1.49
C LEU A 31 14.51 5.55 -2.97
N PRO A 32 14.34 4.38 -3.62
CA PRO A 32 13.88 4.31 -5.01
C PRO A 32 12.56 5.07 -5.17
N GLU A 33 12.39 5.77 -6.31
CA GLU A 33 11.10 6.37 -6.63
C GLU A 33 10.01 5.30 -6.62
N VAL A 34 8.92 5.56 -5.91
CA VAL A 34 7.78 4.64 -5.84
C VAL A 34 6.93 4.87 -7.08
N ASP A 35 6.97 3.93 -8.01
CA ASP A 35 6.01 3.82 -9.10
C ASP A 35 4.85 2.87 -8.75
N PHE A 36 3.84 2.80 -9.63
CA PHE A 36 2.66 1.94 -9.40
C PHE A 36 3.05 0.48 -9.21
N THR A 37 3.98 -0.02 -10.03
CA THR A 37 4.48 -1.39 -9.95
C THR A 37 5.12 -1.67 -8.59
N THR A 38 6.03 -0.80 -8.14
CA THR A 38 6.72 -0.93 -6.86
C THR A 38 5.73 -0.88 -5.69
N PHE A 39 4.68 -0.05 -5.81
CA PHE A 39 3.61 0.01 -4.81
C PHE A 39 2.81 -1.30 -4.73
N VAL A 40 2.38 -1.86 -5.87
CA VAL A 40 1.66 -3.15 -5.92
C VAL A 40 2.51 -4.28 -5.35
N LEU A 41 3.80 -4.33 -5.71
CA LEU A 41 4.74 -5.32 -5.19
C LEU A 41 4.92 -5.19 -3.68
N SER A 42 4.99 -3.95 -3.15
CA SER A 42 5.10 -3.69 -1.72
C SER A 42 3.87 -4.17 -0.94
N LEU A 43 2.66 -3.91 -1.46
CA LEU A 43 1.42 -4.43 -0.87
C LEU A 43 1.36 -5.96 -0.93
N THR A 44 1.78 -6.55 -2.05
CA THR A 44 1.88 -8.01 -2.21
C THR A 44 2.80 -8.65 -1.17
N HIS A 45 3.97 -8.04 -0.96
CA HIS A 45 4.91 -8.47 0.08
C HIS A 45 4.29 -8.34 1.48
N ASN A 46 3.60 -7.24 1.76
CA ASN A 46 2.91 -7.03 3.03
C ASN A 46 1.85 -8.13 3.31
N VAL A 47 1.08 -8.55 2.29
CA VAL A 47 0.17 -9.70 2.43
C VAL A 47 0.94 -10.95 2.83
N ARG A 48 2.05 -11.27 2.15
CA ARG A 48 2.87 -12.46 2.44
C ARG A 48 3.42 -12.44 3.88
N VAL A 49 3.89 -11.29 4.35
CA VAL A 49 4.31 -11.12 5.76
C VAL A 49 3.14 -11.41 6.70
N HIS A 50 1.96 -10.84 6.46
CA HIS A 50 0.77 -11.11 7.26
C HIS A 50 0.27 -12.56 7.18
N LEU A 51 0.60 -13.29 6.11
CA LEU A 51 0.32 -14.72 5.99
C LEU A 51 1.38 -15.60 6.67
N GLY A 52 2.48 -15.01 7.15
CA GLY A 52 3.59 -15.72 7.78
C GLY A 52 4.57 -16.34 6.78
N ASP A 53 4.50 -15.96 5.50
CA ASP A 53 5.39 -16.46 4.45
C ASP A 53 6.78 -15.80 4.48
N ALA A 54 6.90 -14.66 5.15
CA ALA A 54 8.13 -13.91 5.33
C ALA A 54 8.15 -13.23 6.71
N PRO A 55 9.33 -13.08 7.35
CA PRO A 55 9.44 -12.32 8.58
C PRO A 55 9.23 -10.82 8.31
N SER A 56 8.68 -10.10 9.28
CA SER A 56 8.68 -8.64 9.25
C SER A 56 10.12 -8.11 9.31
N PRO A 57 10.43 -6.96 8.67
CA PRO A 57 11.77 -6.36 8.77
C PRO A 57 12.17 -6.13 10.23
N GLY A 58 13.30 -6.72 10.65
CA GLY A 58 13.82 -6.61 12.02
C GLY A 58 13.31 -7.68 13.00
N GLU A 59 12.42 -8.57 12.58
CA GLU A 59 11.93 -9.71 13.38
C GLU A 59 12.57 -11.02 12.93
N THR A 60 12.81 -11.92 13.88
CA THR A 60 13.28 -13.29 13.61
C THR A 60 12.13 -14.30 13.51
N THR A 61 10.90 -13.87 13.84
CA THR A 61 9.71 -14.71 13.85
C THR A 61 8.66 -14.16 12.90
N THR A 62 7.89 -15.06 12.30
CA THR A 62 6.78 -14.71 11.41
C THR A 62 5.50 -14.57 12.22
N SER A 63 4.93 -13.37 12.30
CA SER A 63 3.64 -13.14 12.96
C SER A 63 2.49 -13.19 11.94
N GLN A 64 1.71 -14.27 11.98
CA GLN A 64 0.60 -14.48 11.05
C GLN A 64 -0.69 -13.80 11.54
N SER A 65 -1.26 -12.94 10.70
CA SER A 65 -2.55 -12.27 10.90
C SER A 65 -3.42 -12.30 9.65
N LEU A 66 -4.36 -13.26 9.59
CA LEU A 66 -5.33 -13.35 8.50
C LEU A 66 -6.20 -12.08 8.34
N PRO A 67 -6.67 -11.41 9.41
CA PRO A 67 -7.43 -10.17 9.26
C PRO A 67 -6.64 -9.07 8.53
N LEU A 68 -5.34 -8.90 8.86
CA LEU A 68 -4.49 -7.92 8.20
C LEU A 68 -4.19 -8.31 6.76
N ALA A 69 -3.90 -9.59 6.50
CA ALA A 69 -3.72 -10.09 5.13
C ALA A 69 -4.96 -9.82 4.27
N ARG A 70 -6.16 -10.09 4.80
CA ARG A 70 -7.42 -9.81 4.11
C ARG A 70 -7.59 -8.32 3.81
N GLN A 71 -7.33 -7.45 4.79
CA GLN A 71 -7.44 -6.01 4.59
C GLN A 71 -6.52 -5.52 3.46
N THR A 72 -5.25 -5.97 3.42
CA THR A 72 -4.32 -5.59 2.35
C THR A 72 -4.75 -6.15 0.98
N ILE A 73 -5.33 -7.35 0.92
CA ILE A 73 -5.95 -7.89 -0.32
C ILE A 73 -7.13 -7.02 -0.77
N ASP A 74 -7.97 -6.59 0.16
CA ASP A 74 -9.10 -5.71 -0.14
C ASP A 74 -8.62 -4.34 -0.69
N LEU A 75 -7.48 -3.83 -0.21
CA LEU A 75 -6.85 -2.61 -0.77
C LEU A 75 -6.35 -2.81 -2.20
N LEU A 76 -5.69 -3.94 -2.49
CA LEU A 76 -5.28 -4.28 -3.86
C LEU A 76 -6.50 -4.39 -4.80
N ALA A 77 -7.60 -4.98 -4.31
CA ALA A 77 -8.83 -5.09 -5.09
C ALA A 77 -9.46 -3.72 -5.35
N LEU A 78 -9.49 -2.85 -4.34
CA LEU A 78 -9.96 -1.48 -4.49
C LEU A 78 -9.11 -0.70 -5.50
N LEU A 79 -7.78 -0.87 -5.48
CA LEU A 79 -6.89 -0.26 -6.46
C LEU A 79 -7.26 -0.70 -7.88
N GLN A 80 -7.44 -2.00 -8.12
CA GLN A 80 -7.87 -2.52 -9.42
C GLN A 80 -9.16 -1.87 -9.91
N GLU A 81 -10.15 -1.72 -9.03
CA GLU A 81 -11.42 -1.08 -9.39
C GLU A 81 -11.24 0.42 -9.71
N LYS A 82 -10.44 1.13 -8.91
CA LYS A 82 -10.29 2.59 -9.01
C LYS A 82 -9.34 3.03 -10.13
N THR A 83 -8.41 2.19 -10.54
CA THR A 83 -7.44 2.50 -11.59
C THR A 83 -7.81 1.93 -12.95
N ARG A 84 -8.93 1.19 -13.07
CA ARG A 84 -9.39 0.61 -14.34
C ARG A 84 -9.43 1.64 -15.46
N GLY A 85 -8.79 1.31 -16.59
CA GLY A 85 -8.70 2.18 -17.77
C GLY A 85 -7.63 3.28 -17.67
N ASN A 86 -6.90 3.38 -16.55
CA ASN A 86 -5.78 4.30 -16.37
C ASN A 86 -4.42 3.57 -16.25
N LEU A 87 -4.42 2.24 -16.22
CA LEU A 87 -3.19 1.44 -16.16
C LEU A 87 -2.65 1.17 -17.55
N SER A 88 -1.32 1.13 -17.67
CA SER A 88 -0.67 0.47 -18.80
C SER A 88 -0.94 -1.03 -18.78
N GLY A 89 -0.79 -1.70 -19.93
CA GLY A 89 -1.03 -3.14 -20.01
C GLY A 89 -0.08 -3.97 -19.13
N ASP A 90 1.13 -3.46 -18.84
CA ASP A 90 2.07 -4.11 -17.93
C ASP A 90 1.61 -3.97 -16.46
N GLU A 91 1.22 -2.76 -16.05
CA GLU A 91 0.70 -2.48 -14.70
C GLU A 91 -0.58 -3.27 -14.39
N GLU A 92 -1.49 -3.36 -15.37
CA GLU A 92 -2.72 -4.16 -15.23
C GLU A 92 -2.39 -5.64 -15.02
N ARG A 93 -1.50 -6.21 -15.83
CA ARG A 93 -1.05 -7.61 -15.69
C ARG A 93 -0.36 -7.87 -14.35
N ILE A 94 0.47 -6.94 -13.87
CA ILE A 94 1.15 -7.05 -12.58
C ILE A 94 0.12 -7.06 -11.44
N LEU A 95 -0.84 -6.15 -11.46
CA LEU A 95 -1.88 -6.08 -10.42
C LEU A 95 -2.79 -7.31 -10.42
N GLU A 96 -3.19 -7.79 -11.59
CA GLU A 96 -3.99 -9.01 -11.73
C GLU A 96 -3.26 -10.24 -11.20
N SER A 97 -1.99 -10.40 -11.60
CA SER A 97 -1.15 -11.52 -11.15
C SER A 97 -0.93 -11.47 -9.64
N ALA A 98 -0.61 -10.29 -9.11
CA ALA A 98 -0.45 -10.07 -7.68
C ALA A 98 -1.71 -10.44 -6.89
N LEU A 99 -2.87 -9.95 -7.32
CA LEU A 99 -4.17 -10.25 -6.69
C LEU A 99 -4.50 -11.75 -6.72
N PHE A 100 -4.25 -12.42 -7.85
CA PHE A 100 -4.46 -13.86 -7.96
C PHE A 100 -3.60 -14.63 -6.97
N ASP A 101 -2.29 -14.36 -6.97
CA ASP A 101 -1.31 -15.06 -6.13
C ASP A 101 -1.64 -14.93 -4.64
N VAL A 102 -1.89 -13.70 -4.16
CA VAL A 102 -2.13 -13.47 -2.74
C VAL A 102 -3.49 -14.02 -2.29
N ARG A 103 -4.52 -14.01 -3.15
CA ARG A 103 -5.83 -14.60 -2.85
C ARG A 103 -5.75 -16.12 -2.76
N MET A 104 -5.05 -16.76 -3.69
CA MET A 104 -4.81 -18.20 -3.64
C MET A 104 -4.06 -18.58 -2.37
N ARG A 105 -2.97 -17.86 -2.08
CA ARG A 105 -2.17 -18.11 -0.86
C ARG A 105 -2.98 -17.89 0.41
N PHE A 106 -3.79 -16.84 0.48
CA PHE A 106 -4.69 -16.58 1.61
C PHE A 106 -5.64 -17.77 1.85
N VAL A 107 -6.24 -18.32 0.79
CA VAL A 107 -7.16 -19.46 0.90
C VAL A 107 -6.43 -20.71 1.42
N GLU A 108 -5.24 -21.01 0.92
CA GLU A 108 -4.42 -22.14 1.39
C GLU A 108 -4.13 -22.03 2.89
N VAL A 109 -3.66 -20.87 3.32
CA VAL A 109 -3.30 -20.61 4.71
C VAL A 109 -4.53 -20.61 5.61
N ALA A 110 -5.65 -20.01 5.17
CA ALA A 110 -6.91 -19.99 5.92
C ALA A 110 -7.53 -21.38 6.09
N LYS A 111 -7.34 -22.29 5.12
CA LYS A 111 -7.81 -23.68 5.19
C LYS A 111 -6.89 -24.60 5.99
N SER A 112 -5.67 -24.17 6.29
CA SER A 112 -4.69 -24.94 7.05
C SER A 112 -4.70 -24.64 8.56
N LYS A 113 -5.66 -23.82 9.02
CA LYS A 113 -6.01 -23.60 10.43
C LYS A 113 -7.22 -24.44 10.82
#